data_AF-A0A2W1BA11-F1
#
_entry.id   AF-A0A2W1BA11-F1
#
_cell.length_a   1.000
_cell.length_b   1.000
_cell.length_c   1.000
_cell.angle_alpha   90.00
_cell.angle_beta   90.00
_cell.angle_gamma   90.00
#
_symmetry.space_group_name_H-M   'P 1'
#
loop_
_entity.id
_entity.type
_entity.pdbx_description
1 polymer ?
#
loop_
_entity_poly.entity_id
_entity_poly.type
_entity_poly.pdbx_seq_one_letter_code
_entity_poly.pdbx_strand_id
1 'polypeptide(L)' 'FIPAAVRAAGDKFLFFSSDFPHEVNNEMCKHELQEVLEQEGIDDAAKAGIRHANAQTFYRLNGA' A
#
# COMPACT_ATOMS: atom_id res chain seq x y z
N PHE A 1 1.10 12.23 -2.09
CA PHE A 1 2.31 11.59 -2.67
C PHE A 1 1.96 10.37 -3.53
N ILE A 2 1.12 9.45 -3.05
CA ILE A 2 0.77 8.20 -3.73
C ILE A 2 0.32 8.38 -5.21
N PRO A 3 -0.61 9.28 -5.58
CA PRO A 3 -1.03 9.42 -6.98
C PRO A 3 0.09 9.85 -7.92
N ALA A 4 1.03 10.66 -7.44
CA ALA A 4 2.20 11.06 -8.23
C ALA A 4 3.15 9.87 -8.44
N ALA A 5 3.35 9.05 -7.42
CA ALA A 5 4.17 7.84 -7.52
C ALA A 5 3.56 6.82 -8.48
N VAL A 6 2.23 6.59 -8.41
CA VAL A 6 1.50 5.73 -9.36
C VAL A 6 1.63 6.25 -10.79
N ARG A 7 1.50 7.56 -11.02
CA ARG A 7 1.69 8.14 -12.36
C ARG A 7 3.13 7.98 -12.90
N ALA A 8 4.12 8.04 -12.01
CA ALA A 8 5.53 7.99 -12.42
C ALA A 8 6.04 6.56 -12.66
N ALA A 9 5.66 5.62 -11.79
CA ALA A 9 6.25 4.28 -11.75
C ALA A 9 5.22 3.15 -11.99
N GLY A 10 3.93 3.45 -12.00
CA GLY A 10 2.87 2.44 -11.93
C GLY A 10 2.58 2.02 -10.49
N ASP A 11 1.40 1.44 -10.29
CA ASP A 11 0.91 0.99 -8.99
C ASP A 11 1.63 -0.25 -8.46
N LYS A 12 2.08 -1.15 -9.36
CA LYS A 12 2.70 -2.45 -9.02
C LYS A 12 4.03 -2.36 -8.25
N PHE A 13 4.66 -1.19 -8.18
CA PHE A 13 5.92 -0.97 -7.45
C PHE A 13 5.76 -0.35 -6.06
N LEU A 14 4.53 -0.10 -5.63
CA LEU A 14 4.24 0.48 -4.32
C LEU A 14 3.75 -0.59 -3.34
N PHE A 15 4.22 -0.49 -2.11
CA PHE A 15 3.90 -1.41 -1.01
C PHE A 15 3.58 -0.60 0.24
N PHE A 16 2.54 -1.00 0.97
CA PHE A 16 2.30 -0.49 2.31
C PHE A 16 3.29 -1.14 3.30
N SER A 17 3.94 -0.32 4.10
CA SER A 17 4.83 -0.73 5.19
C SER A 17 4.60 0.22 6.35
N SER A 18 4.23 -0.31 7.52
CA SER A 18 3.89 0.51 8.68
C SER A 18 5.08 0.85 9.57
N ASP A 19 6.21 0.15 9.44
CA ASP A 19 7.35 0.24 10.38
C ASP A 19 7.00 -0.06 11.86
N PHE A 20 5.89 -0.76 12.07
CA PHE A 20 5.50 -1.23 13.39
C PHE A 20 6.51 -2.29 13.91
N PRO A 21 6.91 -2.26 15.20
CA PRO A 21 6.44 -1.39 16.29
C PRO A 21 7.37 -0.20 16.60
N HIS A 22 8.33 0.14 15.74
CA HIS A 22 9.44 1.02 16.13
C HIS A 22 8.99 2.48 16.34
N GLU A 23 8.23 3.04 15.39
CA GLU A 23 7.81 4.45 15.40
C GLU A 23 6.29 4.65 15.42
N VAL A 24 5.52 3.56 15.34
CA VAL A 24 4.07 3.61 15.21
C VAL A 24 3.36 2.63 16.14
N ASN A 25 2.09 2.91 16.43
CA ASN A 25 1.21 1.99 17.16
C ASN A 25 0.09 1.45 16.25
N ASN A 26 -0.71 0.52 16.77
CA ASN A 26 -1.77 -0.13 16.02
C ASN A 26 -2.81 0.84 15.43
N GLU A 27 -3.18 1.89 16.18
CA GLU A 27 -4.15 2.88 15.72
C GLU A 27 -3.58 3.74 14.57
N MET A 28 -2.30 4.09 14.66
CA MET A 28 -1.60 4.77 13.56
C MET A 28 -1.56 3.91 12.29
N CYS A 29 -1.22 2.62 12.41
CA CYS A 29 -1.21 1.72 11.25
C CYS A 29 -2.58 1.64 10.55
N LYS A 30 -3.67 1.58 11.32
CA LYS A 30 -5.03 1.57 10.76
C LYS A 30 -5.39 2.89 10.10
N HIS A 31 -4.98 4.01 10.70
CA HIS A 31 -5.20 5.33 10.14
C HIS A 31 -4.49 5.50 8.79
N GLU A 32 -3.22 5.12 8.69
CA GLU A 32 -2.46 5.17 7.45
C GLU A 32 -3.06 4.29 6.35
N LEU A 33 -3.55 3.08 6.69
CA LEU A 33 -4.28 2.23 5.75
C LEU A 33 -5.55 2.91 5.22
N GLN A 34 -6.24 3.68 6.08
CA GLN A 34 -7.42 4.45 5.69
C GLN A 34 -7.04 5.60 4.75
N GLU A 35 -5.91 6.28 4.99
CA GLU A 35 -5.41 7.32 4.09
C GLU A 35 -5.10 6.78 2.68
N VAL A 36 -4.62 5.54 2.57
CA VAL A 36 -4.44 4.87 1.27
C VAL A 36 -5.78 4.64 0.57
N LEU A 37 -6.82 4.25 1.32
CA LEU A 37 -8.17 4.02 0.79
C LEU A 37 -8.83 5.31 0.30
N GLU A 38 -8.57 6.41 0.99
CA GLU A 38 -9.14 7.73 0.71
C GLU A 38 -8.39 8.48 -0.40
N GLN A 39 -7.29 7.94 -0.94
CA GLN A 39 -6.58 8.58 -2.04
C GLN A 39 -7.49 8.79 -3.25
N GLU A 40 -7.66 10.05 -3.61
CA GLU A 40 -8.24 10.46 -4.88
C GLU A 40 -7.17 10.42 -5.99
N GLY A 41 -7.58 10.06 -7.21
CA GLY A 41 -6.68 10.03 -8.37
C GLY A 41 -5.90 8.73 -8.60
N ILE A 42 -6.26 7.66 -7.88
CA ILE A 42 -5.88 6.28 -8.19
C ILE A 42 -7.13 5.39 -8.10
N ASP A 43 -7.17 4.31 -8.88
CA ASP A 43 -8.30 3.39 -8.89
C ASP A 43 -8.24 2.37 -7.75
N ASP A 44 -9.31 1.58 -7.60
CA ASP A 44 -9.42 0.57 -6.54
C ASP A 44 -8.40 -0.57 -6.71
N ALA A 45 -7.96 -0.84 -7.94
CA ALA A 45 -6.93 -1.83 -8.22
C ALA A 45 -5.58 -1.39 -7.65
N ALA A 46 -5.19 -0.14 -7.86
CA ALA A 46 -3.98 0.44 -7.27
C ALA A 46 -4.05 0.44 -5.73
N LYS A 47 -5.20 0.80 -5.15
CA LYS A 47 -5.42 0.76 -3.68
C LYS A 47 -5.31 -0.66 -3.13
N ALA A 48 -5.84 -1.66 -3.82
CA ALA A 48 -5.69 -3.06 -3.43
C ALA A 48 -4.24 -3.57 -3.59
N GLY A 49 -3.58 -3.16 -4.67
CA GLY A 49 -2.18 -3.45 -4.97
C GLY A 49 -1.26 -3.02 -3.84
N ILE A 50 -1.32 -1.73 -3.47
CA ILE A 50 -0.47 -1.13 -2.43
C ILE A 50 -0.63 -1.85 -1.09
N ARG A 51 -1.87 -2.20 -0.71
CA ARG A 51 -2.16 -2.81 0.60
C ARG A 51 -1.72 -4.27 0.70
N HIS A 52 -1.85 -5.07 -0.37
CA HIS A 52 -1.49 -6.49 -0.29
C HIS A 52 -1.05 -7.13 -1.61
N ALA A 53 -1.73 -6.87 -2.74
CA ALA A 53 -1.59 -7.73 -3.91
C ALA A 53 -0.20 -7.61 -4.57
N ASN A 54 0.41 -6.42 -4.49
CA ASN A 54 1.77 -6.21 -4.97
C ASN A 54 2.77 -7.01 -4.14
N ALA A 55 2.69 -6.92 -2.81
CA ALA A 55 3.56 -7.65 -1.90
C ALA A 55 3.44 -9.18 -2.11
N GLN A 56 2.21 -9.68 -2.24
CA GLN A 56 1.95 -11.09 -2.51
C GLN A 56 2.62 -11.57 -3.80
N THR A 57 2.54 -10.79 -4.87
CA THR A 57 3.14 -11.13 -6.16
C THR A 57 4.66 -11.03 -6.11
N PHE A 58 5.18 -9.93 -5.57
CA PHE A 58 6.62 -9.62 -5.54
C PHE A 58 7.39 -10.60 -4.64
N TYR A 59 6.90 -10.83 -3.42
CA TYR A 59 7.52 -11.76 -2.47
C TYR A 59 7.06 -13.21 -2.65
N ARG A 60 6.19 -13.48 -3.63
CA ARG A 60 5.63 -14.83 -3.91
C ARG A 60 4.95 -15.46 -2.69
N LEU A 61 4.19 -14.66 -1.93
CA LEU A 61 3.50 -15.09 -0.72
C LEU A 61 2.24 -15.92 -0.99
N ASN A 62 1.82 -16.03 -2.24
CA ASN A 62 0.66 -16.85 -2.66
C ASN A 62 1.00 -18.35 -2.80
N GLY A 63 2.20 -18.77 -2.38
CA GLY A 63 2.60 -20.17 -2.31
C GLY A 63 2.34 -20.76 -0.92
N ALA A 64 1.45 -21.75 -0.86
CA ALA A 64 1.57 -22.86 0.08
C ALA A 64 2.65 -23.82 -0.41
#